data_AF-A0A2E4W6Q6-F1
#
_entry.id   AF-A0A2E4W6Q6-F1
#
_cell.length_a   1.000
_cell.length_b   1.000
_cell.length_c   1.000
_cell.angle_alpha   90.00
_cell.angle_beta   90.00
_cell.angle_gamma   90.00
#
_symmetry.space_group_name_H-M   'P 1'
#
loop_
_entity.id
_entity.type
_entity.pdbx_description
1 polymer ?
#
loop_
_entity_poly.entity_id
_entity_poly.type
_entity_poly.pdbx_seq_one_letter_code
_entity_poly.pdbx_strand_id
1 'polypeptide(L)'
;MSNFSEKFINNIKESLTEMDSSCEHVDFGNVLEYIKSLEADVEYWKSKAMKPTTMYDRVVDVSRKVNPRMCSYVMLKVMEEVGELAEEVNINSGFINKPVGKDGVLGEAIDVIVTVMDIIYLTNPDITNDELTTILDKKLSKWYNNCKQV
;
A
#
# COMPACT_ATOMS: atom_id res chain seq x y z
N MET A 1 6.73 -11.11 -10.92
CA MET A 1 6.28 -10.61 -12.25
C MET A 1 7.46 -10.13 -13.13
N SER A 2 8.65 -10.75 -13.05
CA SER A 2 9.85 -10.27 -13.80
C SER A 2 10.04 -10.88 -15.20
N ASN A 3 9.35 -11.97 -15.54
CA ASN A 3 9.66 -12.74 -16.76
C ASN A 3 8.90 -12.34 -18.03
N PHE A 4 7.91 -11.45 -17.95
CA PHE A 4 7.10 -11.11 -19.13
C PHE A 4 7.78 -10.06 -20.02
N SER A 5 8.36 -9.00 -19.44
CA SER A 5 8.96 -7.92 -20.24
C SER A 5 10.25 -8.33 -20.92
N GLU A 6 11.14 -9.08 -20.24
CA GLU A 6 12.37 -9.57 -20.87
C GLU A 6 12.07 -10.51 -22.04
N LYS A 7 11.08 -11.39 -21.87
CA LYS A 7 10.65 -12.31 -22.92
C LYS A 7 9.98 -11.59 -24.09
N PHE A 8 9.19 -10.56 -23.82
CA PHE A 8 8.56 -9.72 -24.84
C PHE A 8 9.61 -8.90 -25.62
N ILE A 9 10.59 -8.31 -24.92
CA ILE A 9 11.68 -7.53 -25.55
C ILE A 9 12.58 -8.44 -26.38
N ASN A 10 12.93 -9.62 -25.89
CA ASN A 10 13.75 -10.57 -26.64
C ASN A 10 13.04 -11.08 -27.90
N ASN A 11 11.74 -11.38 -27.81
CA ASN A 11 10.94 -11.75 -28.98
C ASN A 11 10.90 -10.63 -30.03
N ILE A 12 10.77 -9.36 -29.61
CA ILE A 12 10.79 -8.22 -30.54
C ILE A 12 12.17 -8.08 -31.20
N LYS A 13 13.26 -8.24 -30.44
CA LYS A 13 14.63 -8.18 -30.97
C LYS A 13 14.88 -9.29 -32.00
N GLU A 14 14.47 -10.52 -31.72
CA GLU A 14 14.57 -11.65 -32.66
C GLU A 14 13.77 -11.39 -33.94
N SER A 15 12.50 -10.97 -33.83
CA SER A 15 11.67 -10.66 -35.00
C SER A 15 12.20 -9.51 -35.86
N LEU A 16 12.78 -8.47 -35.24
CA LEU A 16 13.38 -7.36 -36.00
C LEU A 16 14.67 -7.79 -36.72
N THR A 17 15.46 -8.68 -36.11
CA THR A 17 16.69 -9.21 -36.73
C THR A 17 16.38 -10.10 -37.92
N GLU A 18 15.29 -10.87 -37.85
CA GLU A 18 14.79 -11.67 -38.99
C GLU A 18 14.29 -10.79 -40.15
N MET A 19 13.62 -9.66 -39.83
CA MET A 19 13.08 -8.74 -40.84
C MET A 19 14.16 -7.92 -41.58
N ASP A 20 15.29 -7.62 -40.93
CA ASP A 20 16.45 -6.89 -41.51
C ASP A 20 17.03 -7.59 -42.75
N SER A 21 16.90 -8.92 -42.82
CA SER A 21 17.33 -9.72 -43.97
C SER A 21 16.41 -9.65 -45.20
N SER A 22 15.23 -9.00 -45.10
CA SER A 22 14.13 -9.11 -46.08
C SER A 22 13.60 -7.78 -46.64
N CYS A 23 14.01 -6.62 -46.10
CA CYS A 23 13.41 -5.33 -46.43
C CYS A 23 14.48 -4.27 -46.74
N GLU A 24 14.56 -3.81 -47.99
CA GLU A 24 15.55 -2.80 -48.43
C GLU A 24 15.30 -1.36 -47.94
N HIS A 25 14.24 -1.07 -47.16
CA HIS A 25 13.86 0.31 -46.84
C HIS A 25 13.44 0.58 -45.38
N VAL A 26 13.74 -0.31 -44.43
CA VAL A 26 13.47 -0.02 -43.00
C VAL A 26 14.74 0.53 -42.35
N ASP A 27 14.69 1.77 -41.87
CA ASP A 27 15.77 2.35 -41.07
C ASP A 27 15.72 1.78 -39.64
N PHE A 28 16.35 0.62 -39.46
CA PHE A 28 16.47 -0.06 -38.18
C PHE A 28 17.20 0.79 -37.12
N GLY A 29 17.99 1.78 -37.53
CA GLY A 29 18.63 2.74 -36.61
C GLY A 29 17.60 3.55 -35.83
N ASN A 30 16.60 4.10 -36.53
CA ASN A 30 15.50 4.85 -35.90
C ASN A 30 14.62 3.95 -35.02
N VAL A 31 14.38 2.71 -35.42
CA VAL A 31 13.60 1.74 -34.61
C VAL A 31 14.35 1.40 -33.32
N LEU A 32 15.66 1.17 -33.39
CA LEU A 32 16.50 0.91 -32.22
C LEU A 32 16.57 2.10 -31.26
N GLU A 33 16.66 3.32 -31.77
CA GLU A 33 16.60 4.53 -30.92
C GLU A 33 15.24 4.68 -30.23
N TYR A 34 14.14 4.44 -30.94
CA TYR A 34 12.79 4.49 -30.36
C TYR A 34 12.57 3.40 -29.30
N ILE A 35 13.09 2.19 -29.50
CA ILE A 35 13.04 1.12 -28.49
C ILE A 35 13.84 1.53 -27.25
N LYS A 36 15.04 2.10 -27.41
CA LYS A 36 15.84 2.58 -26.28
C LYS A 36 15.15 3.71 -25.52
N SER A 37 14.45 4.63 -26.21
CA SER A 37 13.68 5.68 -25.53
C SER A 37 12.52 5.09 -24.73
N LEU A 38 11.83 4.06 -25.26
CA LEU A 38 10.79 3.35 -24.53
C LEU A 38 11.33 2.59 -23.31
N GLU A 39 12.53 1.99 -23.38
CA GLU A 39 13.18 1.35 -22.23
C GLU A 39 13.46 2.38 -21.11
N ALA A 40 13.95 3.57 -21.47
CA ALA A 40 14.18 4.66 -20.52
C ALA A 40 12.87 5.18 -19.90
N ASP A 41 11.81 5.32 -20.70
CA ASP A 41 10.49 5.71 -20.23
C ASP A 41 9.89 4.65 -19.30
N VAL A 42 10.03 3.36 -19.62
CA VAL A 42 9.57 2.26 -18.76
C VAL A 42 10.32 2.26 -17.43
N GLU A 43 11.64 2.44 -17.42
CA GLU A 43 12.41 2.55 -16.16
C GLU A 43 12.05 3.81 -15.37
N TYR A 44 11.80 4.93 -16.04
CA TYR A 44 11.27 6.15 -15.41
C TYR A 44 9.91 5.87 -14.76
N TRP A 45 8.98 5.22 -15.47
CA TRP A 45 7.67 4.87 -14.95
C TRP A 45 7.73 3.81 -13.85
N LYS A 46 8.65 2.84 -13.91
CA LYS A 46 8.91 1.89 -12.81
C LYS A 46 9.47 2.57 -11.57
N SER A 47 10.37 3.55 -11.73
CA SER A 47 10.88 4.34 -10.61
C SER A 47 9.79 5.20 -9.96
N LYS A 48 8.73 5.51 -10.73
CA LYS A 48 7.51 6.20 -10.26
C LYS A 48 6.40 5.26 -9.80
N ALA A 49 6.37 4.03 -10.27
CA ALA A 49 5.44 2.97 -9.88
C ALA A 49 5.96 2.30 -8.62
N MET A 50 5.35 2.40 -7.45
CA MET A 50 4.16 3.10 -7.01
C MET A 50 4.53 3.39 -5.57
N LYS A 51 4.76 4.65 -5.19
CA LYS A 51 4.85 4.96 -3.75
C LYS A 51 3.55 4.45 -3.13
N PRO A 52 3.56 3.78 -1.96
CA PRO A 52 2.36 3.28 -1.33
C PRO A 52 1.28 4.37 -1.33
N THR A 53 0.23 4.13 -2.12
CA THR A 53 -0.73 5.16 -2.52
C THR A 53 -1.78 5.38 -1.44
N THR A 54 -2.06 4.34 -0.66
CA THR A 54 -3.03 4.38 0.43
C THR A 54 -2.35 4.35 1.79
N MET A 55 -3.10 4.69 2.83
CA MET A 55 -2.66 4.54 4.21
C MET A 55 -2.32 3.07 4.54
N TYR A 56 -3.14 2.14 4.05
CA TYR A 56 -2.94 0.71 4.24
C TYR A 56 -1.64 0.23 3.60
N ASP A 57 -1.34 0.64 2.36
CA ASP A 57 -0.07 0.29 1.69
C ASP A 57 1.14 0.70 2.53
N ARG A 58 1.10 1.91 3.11
CA ARG A 58 2.18 2.44 3.93
C ARG A 58 2.38 1.64 5.21
N VAL A 59 1.29 1.21 5.86
CA VAL A 59 1.36 0.36 7.05
C VAL A 59 1.91 -1.01 6.68
N VAL A 60 1.38 -1.65 5.65
CA VAL A 60 1.82 -2.98 5.17
C VAL A 60 3.31 -2.97 4.81
N ASP A 61 3.79 -1.93 4.15
CA ASP A 61 5.22 -1.77 3.80
C ASP A 61 6.13 -1.76 5.03
N VAL A 62 5.67 -1.19 6.15
CA VAL A 62 6.40 -1.23 7.43
C VAL A 62 6.23 -2.59 8.08
N SER A 63 5.00 -3.12 8.12
CA SER A 63 4.65 -4.43 8.69
C SER A 63 5.47 -5.59 8.10
N ARG A 64 5.85 -5.50 6.82
CA ARG A 64 6.73 -6.44 6.10
C ARG A 64 8.20 -6.38 6.54
N LYS A 65 8.66 -5.23 7.04
CA LYS A 65 10.08 -4.97 7.39
C LYS A 65 10.38 -5.24 8.86
N VAL A 66 9.38 -5.16 9.72
CA VAL A 66 9.52 -5.47 11.15
C VAL A 66 9.56 -6.98 11.40
N ASN A 67 10.08 -7.38 12.57
CA ASN A 67 10.23 -8.78 12.93
C ASN A 67 8.91 -9.57 12.83
N PRO A 68 8.96 -10.86 12.41
CA PRO A 68 7.81 -11.74 12.48
C PRO A 68 7.22 -11.76 13.89
N ARG A 69 5.89 -11.64 13.96
CA ARG A 69 5.14 -11.55 15.21
C ARG A 69 3.82 -12.29 15.08
N MET A 70 3.33 -12.78 16.21
CA MET A 70 2.04 -13.46 16.26
C MET A 70 0.90 -12.45 16.33
N CYS A 71 -0.24 -12.78 15.73
CA CYS A 71 -1.45 -11.97 15.82
C CYS A 71 -1.87 -11.71 17.28
N SER A 72 -1.69 -12.68 18.18
CA SER A 72 -1.93 -12.51 19.62
C SER A 72 -1.06 -11.43 20.27
N TYR A 73 0.20 -11.30 19.85
CA TYR A 73 1.09 -10.24 20.33
C TYR A 73 0.62 -8.87 19.84
N VAL A 74 0.27 -8.76 18.55
CA VAL A 74 -0.26 -7.50 18.00
C VAL A 74 -1.59 -7.12 18.65
N MET A 75 -2.43 -8.08 19.01
CA MET A 75 -3.66 -7.82 19.76
C MET A 75 -3.39 -7.23 21.15
N LEU A 76 -2.31 -7.65 21.83
CA LEU A 76 -1.91 -7.01 23.10
C LEU A 76 -1.49 -5.55 22.87
N LYS A 77 -0.76 -5.27 21.78
CA LYS A 77 -0.43 -3.89 21.39
C LYS A 77 -1.68 -3.07 21.09
N VAL A 78 -2.65 -3.59 20.34
CA VAL A 78 -3.94 -2.89 20.11
C VAL A 78 -4.61 -2.49 21.43
N MET A 79 -4.58 -3.35 22.44
CA MET A 79 -5.18 -3.03 23.75
C MET A 79 -4.42 -1.92 24.49
N GLU A 80 -3.11 -1.85 24.33
CA GLU A 80 -2.27 -0.78 24.87
C GLU A 80 -2.63 0.57 24.20
N GLU A 81 -2.60 0.64 22.86
CA GLU A 81 -2.89 1.88 22.13
C GLU A 81 -4.34 2.38 22.37
N VAL A 82 -5.31 1.45 22.53
CA VAL A 82 -6.70 1.81 22.88
C VAL A 82 -6.78 2.40 24.30
N GLY A 83 -5.96 1.90 25.23
CA GLY A 83 -5.87 2.44 26.59
C GLY A 83 -5.30 3.85 26.59
N GLU A 84 -4.23 4.09 25.82
CA GLU A 84 -3.60 5.40 25.67
C GLU A 84 -4.56 6.40 25.00
N LEU A 85 -5.25 5.99 23.93
CA LEU A 85 -6.30 6.79 23.29
C LEU A 85 -7.42 7.15 24.28
N ALA A 86 -7.86 6.20 25.10
CA ALA A 86 -8.89 6.46 26.10
C ALA A 86 -8.42 7.46 27.17
N GLU A 87 -7.16 7.38 27.61
CA GLU A 87 -6.58 8.36 28.54
C GLU A 87 -6.58 9.76 27.93
N GLU A 88 -6.07 9.92 26.70
CA GLU A 88 -6.01 11.20 26.01
C GLU A 88 -7.39 11.81 25.76
N VAL A 89 -8.40 11.00 25.39
CA VAL A 89 -9.78 11.47 25.24
C VAL A 89 -10.33 11.99 26.57
N ASN A 90 -10.04 11.30 27.68
CA ASN A 90 -10.50 11.71 29.01
C ASN A 90 -9.77 12.95 29.54
N ILE A 91 -8.48 13.12 29.23
CA ILE A 91 -7.74 14.37 29.49
C ILE A 91 -8.38 15.51 28.71
N ASN A 92 -8.56 15.35 27.39
CA ASN A 92 -9.13 16.37 26.52
C ASN A 92 -10.59 16.74 26.89
N SER A 93 -11.33 15.80 27.49
CA SER A 93 -12.69 16.02 27.99
C SER A 93 -12.76 16.62 29.40
N GLY A 94 -11.61 16.83 30.06
CA GLY A 94 -11.52 17.42 31.40
C GLY A 94 -11.80 16.45 32.55
N PHE A 95 -11.89 15.14 32.29
CA PHE A 95 -12.12 14.12 33.33
C PHE A 95 -10.84 13.71 34.05
N ILE A 96 -9.68 13.83 33.40
CA ILE A 96 -8.37 13.54 33.98
C ILE A 96 -7.59 14.85 34.08
N ASN A 97 -7.18 15.22 35.30
CA ASN A 97 -6.34 16.39 35.54
C ASN A 97 -4.85 16.04 35.38
N LYS A 98 -4.45 15.74 34.15
CA LYS A 98 -3.06 15.53 33.73
C LYS A 98 -2.77 16.37 32.48
N PRO A 99 -1.49 16.72 32.21
CA PRO A 99 -1.11 17.31 30.93
C PRO A 99 -1.44 16.35 29.77
N VAL A 100 -1.80 16.91 28.62
CA VAL A 100 -1.95 16.17 27.35
C VAL A 100 -0.62 15.50 27.01
N GLY A 101 -0.67 14.25 26.55
CA GLY A 101 0.47 13.51 26.04
C GLY A 101 1.08 14.18 24.80
N LYS A 102 2.23 13.66 24.36
CA LYS A 102 3.01 14.26 23.28
C LYS A 102 2.23 14.29 21.96
N ASP A 103 1.55 13.18 21.64
CA ASP A 103 0.90 12.98 20.35
C ASP A 103 -0.62 13.22 20.42
N GLY A 104 -1.16 13.31 21.65
CA GLY A 104 -2.55 13.64 21.96
C GLY A 104 -3.56 12.67 21.33
N VAL A 105 -4.85 13.01 21.40
CA VAL A 105 -5.93 12.14 20.88
C VAL A 105 -5.70 11.70 19.42
N LEU A 106 -5.15 12.58 18.57
CA LEU A 106 -4.92 12.25 17.16
C LEU A 106 -3.80 11.21 17.01
N GLY A 107 -2.69 11.36 17.74
CA GLY A 107 -1.58 10.42 17.70
C GLY A 107 -2.02 9.02 18.10
N GLU A 108 -2.61 8.91 19.30
CA GLU A 108 -3.06 7.62 19.82
C GLU A 108 -4.12 6.95 18.93
N ALA A 109 -4.98 7.75 18.27
CA ALA A 109 -5.94 7.22 17.30
C ALA A 109 -5.25 6.64 16.05
N ILE A 110 -4.15 7.25 15.60
CA ILE A 110 -3.34 6.71 14.51
C ILE A 110 -2.64 5.43 14.93
N ASP A 111 -2.13 5.34 16.16
CA ASP A 111 -1.48 4.14 16.67
C ASP A 111 -2.45 2.94 16.76
N VAL A 112 -3.70 3.18 17.17
CA VAL A 112 -4.78 2.18 17.08
C VAL A 112 -5.03 1.75 15.62
N ILE A 113 -5.09 2.70 14.68
CA ILE A 113 -5.30 2.38 13.26
C ILE A 113 -4.15 1.52 12.72
N VAL A 114 -2.90 1.88 13.02
CA VAL A 114 -1.70 1.15 12.57
C VAL A 114 -1.70 -0.27 13.12
N THR A 115 -1.94 -0.46 14.41
CA THR A 115 -1.92 -1.78 15.04
C THR A 115 -3.06 -2.68 14.56
N VAL A 116 -4.25 -2.14 14.29
CA VAL A 116 -5.36 -2.90 13.70
C VAL A 116 -5.11 -3.25 12.23
N MET A 117 -4.57 -2.31 11.43
CA MET A 117 -4.16 -2.59 10.05
C MET A 117 -3.09 -3.69 9.99
N ASP A 118 -2.22 -3.76 10.98
CA ASP A 118 -1.23 -4.82 11.09
C ASP A 118 -1.86 -6.20 11.34
N ILE A 119 -2.93 -6.28 12.14
CA ILE A 119 -3.73 -7.50 12.28
C ILE A 119 -4.35 -7.91 10.93
N ILE A 120 -4.86 -6.95 10.15
CA ILE A 120 -5.40 -7.22 8.81
C ILE A 120 -4.32 -7.86 7.94
N TYR A 121 -3.13 -7.28 7.91
CA TYR A 121 -1.99 -7.84 7.16
C TYR A 121 -1.62 -9.25 7.61
N LEU A 122 -1.52 -9.50 8.93
CA LEU A 122 -1.14 -10.82 9.46
C LEU A 122 -2.18 -11.91 9.19
N THR A 123 -3.45 -11.53 9.03
CA THR A 123 -4.56 -12.47 8.82
C THR A 123 -4.97 -12.62 7.36
N ASN A 124 -4.72 -11.60 6.53
CA ASN A 124 -5.09 -11.54 5.13
C ASN A 124 -3.94 -10.88 4.33
N PRO A 125 -2.76 -11.52 4.21
CA PRO A 125 -1.56 -10.88 3.65
C PRO A 125 -1.68 -10.49 2.17
N ASP A 126 -2.59 -11.14 1.45
CA ASP A 126 -2.83 -10.93 0.01
C ASP A 126 -4.01 -9.99 -0.27
N ILE A 127 -4.65 -9.43 0.76
CA ILE A 127 -5.79 -8.52 0.56
C ILE A 127 -5.36 -7.27 -0.20
N THR A 128 -6.15 -6.90 -1.20
CA THR A 128 -5.93 -5.69 -1.98
C THR A 128 -6.64 -4.49 -1.36
N ASN A 129 -6.21 -3.27 -1.68
CA ASN A 129 -6.92 -2.06 -1.26
C ASN A 129 -8.36 -2.01 -1.75
N ASP A 130 -8.64 -2.53 -2.95
CA ASP A 130 -9.99 -2.52 -3.53
C ASP A 130 -10.93 -3.44 -2.74
N GLU A 131 -10.44 -4.62 -2.35
CA GLU A 131 -11.17 -5.54 -1.47
C GLU A 131 -11.39 -4.92 -0.08
N LEU A 132 -10.35 -4.32 0.49
CA LEU A 132 -10.42 -3.65 1.78
C LEU A 132 -11.44 -2.49 1.75
N THR A 133 -11.43 -1.68 0.69
CA THR A 133 -12.35 -0.56 0.49
C THR A 133 -13.79 -1.06 0.34
N THR A 134 -14.01 -2.13 -0.42
CA THR A 134 -15.33 -2.76 -0.56
C THR A 134 -15.88 -3.22 0.80
N ILE A 135 -15.03 -3.81 1.65
CA ILE A 135 -15.40 -4.22 3.00
C ILE A 135 -15.70 -3.01 3.88
N LEU A 136 -14.87 -1.96 3.81
CA LEU A 136 -15.04 -0.71 4.55
C LEU A 136 -16.37 -0.04 4.19
N ASP A 137 -16.68 0.13 2.91
CA ASP A 137 -17.91 0.80 2.44
C ASP A 137 -19.17 0.09 2.94
N LYS A 138 -19.15 -1.26 2.92
CA LYS A 138 -20.23 -2.07 3.49
C LYS A 138 -20.40 -1.83 4.98
N LYS A 139 -19.30 -1.71 5.73
CA LYS A 139 -19.32 -1.47 7.19
C LYS A 139 -19.75 -0.04 7.52
N LEU A 140 -19.27 0.96 6.78
CA LEU A 140 -19.65 2.37 6.94
C LEU A 140 -21.13 2.58 6.64
N SER A 141 -21.65 1.96 5.57
CA SER A 141 -23.08 2.00 5.26
C SER A 141 -23.93 1.43 6.39
N LYS A 142 -23.50 0.30 6.97
CA LYS A 142 -24.17 -0.29 8.14
C LYS A 142 -24.11 0.62 9.36
N TRP A 143 -22.94 1.21 9.64
CA TRP A 143 -22.73 2.11 10.76
C TRP A 143 -23.64 3.35 10.66
N TYR A 144 -23.64 4.01 9.51
CA TYR A 144 -24.50 5.16 9.23
C TYR A 144 -25.98 4.87 9.48
N ASN A 145 -26.47 3.71 9.03
CA ASN A 145 -27.86 3.31 9.23
C ASN A 145 -28.21 3.03 10.69
N ASN A 146 -27.27 2.49 11.47
CA ASN A 146 -27.48 2.23 12.90
C ASN A 146 -27.49 3.52 13.72
N CYS A 147 -26.57 4.45 13.44
CA CYS A 147 -26.47 5.70 14.19
C CYS A 147 -27.62 6.67 13.89
N LYS A 148 -28.28 6.57 12.73
CA LYS A 148 -29.50 7.35 12.44
C LYS A 148 -30.70 7.01 13.34
N GLN A 149 -30.67 5.87 14.02
CA GLN A 149 -31.76 5.39 14.87
C GLN A 149 -31.59 5.80 16.34
N VAL A 150 -30.50 6.48 16.68
CA VAL A 150 -30.17 6.98 18.03
C VAL A 150 -30.34 8.49 18.05
#